data_AF-A0A514CHF8-F1
#
_entry.id   AF-A0A514CHF8-F1
#
_cell.length_a   1.000
_cell.length_b   1.000
_cell.length_c   1.000
_cell.angle_alpha   90.00
_cell.angle_beta   90.00
_cell.angle_gamma   90.00
#
_symmetry.space_group_name_H-M   'P 1'
#
loop_
_entity.id
_entity.type
_entity.pdbx_description
1 polymer ?
#
loop_
_entity_poly.entity_id
_entity_poly.type
_entity_poly.pdbx_seq_one_letter_code
_entity_poly.pdbx_strand_id
1 'polypeptide(L)'
;MRKAYENLKIADPNGRMASEDISITATHLYLRFIPKNEKELDILNSDSTLVLYSYPLDYEIPEGGEYYRDPEVPEGQPTYQYCAVPVDKELTEGVEYEVLEELYIPEELPASPGARQLIEVSIDALVDEALRITGNLEEKDKRDNPAVQRKKWRPAGRITLYDKELGGYVGVHGVEVRARRWFTTHKGYTSSNGYYSCDGTFKRRANYSLRWERYDFEIRSGDKPGSETAEVNGPKITEDWNLNISASSDHWMYALVFQASHDYYYGNRLGLKSPPTNSFWKTKVKIAAYNRRNEGASGRHCKDCRFLGLSSRIKIWENTDESSRIYATTLHELAHASHWELRKNNWNNNTDDKVQESWARGVQWALGRLRYPNYKGRERSFDDYTLVVADMNDDVDSNNTNYGFGYLFGETQDQVSGYTIKQIEDVLSYTSTWNDWKNNIKNRYTNGPENNLDALFAAYNK
;
A
#
# COMPACT_ATOMS: atom_id res chain seq x y z
N MET A 1 23.64 -21.30 16.95
CA MET A 1 24.22 -22.16 15.89
C MET A 1 25.47 -22.93 16.32
N ARG A 2 26.54 -22.30 16.84
CA ARG A 2 27.77 -23.02 17.25
C ARG A 2 27.53 -24.17 18.25
N LYS A 3 26.77 -23.91 19.32
CA LYS A 3 26.40 -24.96 20.29
C LYS A 3 25.63 -26.14 19.66
N ALA A 4 24.78 -25.86 18.68
CA ALA A 4 24.05 -26.90 17.96
C ALA A 4 24.99 -27.74 17.08
N TYR A 5 25.95 -27.10 16.42
CA TYR A 5 26.99 -27.79 15.65
C TYR A 5 27.82 -28.72 16.54
N GLU A 6 28.29 -28.23 17.70
CA GLU A 6 29.01 -29.07 18.68
C GLU A 6 28.18 -30.25 19.18
N ASN A 7 26.90 -30.03 19.50
CA ASN A 7 25.99 -31.11 19.91
C ASN A 7 25.88 -32.20 18.83
N LEU A 8 25.80 -31.82 17.55
CA LEU A 8 25.73 -32.76 16.44
C LEU A 8 27.04 -33.56 16.27
N LYS A 9 28.21 -32.92 16.43
CA LYS A 9 29.50 -33.62 16.42
C LYS A 9 29.63 -34.63 17.56
N ILE A 10 29.14 -34.28 18.75
CA ILE A 10 29.18 -35.16 19.93
C ILE A 10 28.20 -36.33 19.77
N ALA A 11 27.00 -36.08 19.23
CA ALA A 11 25.96 -37.08 19.07
C ALA A 11 26.32 -38.15 18.02
N ASP A 12 27.10 -37.78 16.99
CA ASP A 12 27.59 -38.71 15.99
C ASP A 12 29.07 -38.41 15.63
N PRO A 13 30.03 -38.86 16.45
CA PRO A 13 31.46 -38.55 16.27
C PRO A 13 32.10 -39.11 15.00
N ASN A 14 31.48 -40.15 14.42
CA ASN A 14 31.86 -40.71 13.11
C ASN A 14 30.92 -40.24 12.00
N GLY A 15 30.00 -39.33 12.33
CA GLY A 15 28.97 -38.79 11.46
C GLY A 15 29.49 -37.74 10.50
N ARG A 16 28.68 -37.46 9.48
CA ARG A 16 29.03 -36.51 8.41
C ARG A 16 29.34 -35.10 8.94
N MET A 17 28.57 -34.63 9.93
CA MET A 17 28.79 -33.35 10.61
C MET A 17 30.12 -33.28 11.39
N ALA A 18 30.61 -34.42 11.90
CA ALA A 18 31.88 -34.48 12.60
C ALA A 18 33.08 -34.33 11.66
N SER A 19 32.93 -34.74 10.39
CA SER A 19 33.97 -34.67 9.35
C SER A 19 34.04 -33.34 8.57
N GLU A 20 33.05 -32.46 8.72
CA GLU A 20 32.98 -31.17 8.01
C GLU A 20 33.39 -30.04 8.94
N ASP A 21 34.40 -29.24 8.60
CA ASP A 21 34.70 -27.99 9.31
C ASP A 21 33.83 -26.84 8.76
N ILE A 22 32.69 -26.61 9.42
CA ILE A 22 31.76 -25.54 9.06
C ILE A 22 32.14 -24.26 9.79
N SER A 23 32.51 -23.22 9.04
CA SER A 23 32.70 -21.88 9.61
C SER A 23 31.36 -21.23 9.95
N ILE A 24 31.05 -21.10 11.23
CA ILE A 24 29.84 -20.42 11.72
C ILE A 24 30.22 -19.00 12.18
N THR A 25 30.11 -18.06 11.26
CA THR A 25 30.31 -16.61 11.48
C THR A 25 29.02 -15.84 11.26
N ALA A 26 28.90 -14.64 11.82
CA ALA A 26 27.75 -13.79 11.55
C ALA A 26 27.62 -13.53 10.05
N THR A 27 26.41 -13.69 9.53
CA THR A 27 26.03 -13.39 8.14
C THR A 27 25.05 -12.25 8.08
N HIS A 28 24.23 -12.11 9.14
CA HIS A 28 23.22 -11.09 9.27
C HIS A 28 23.24 -10.50 10.68
N LEU A 29 22.70 -9.30 10.82
CA LEU A 29 22.43 -8.64 12.09
C LEU A 29 20.92 -8.56 12.30
N TYR A 30 20.46 -8.91 13.49
CA TYR A 30 19.11 -8.60 13.93
C TYR A 30 19.11 -7.22 14.58
N LEU A 31 18.40 -6.28 13.99
CA LEU A 31 18.41 -4.87 14.40
C LEU A 31 17.04 -4.43 14.91
N ARG A 32 17.07 -3.51 15.88
CA ARG A 32 15.92 -2.70 16.31
C ARG A 32 16.24 -1.23 16.09
N PHE A 33 15.52 -0.57 15.19
CA PHE A 33 15.54 0.88 15.04
C PHE A 33 14.59 1.54 16.04
N ILE A 34 14.99 2.72 16.51
CA ILE A 34 14.34 3.52 17.55
C ILE A 34 13.98 4.91 16.97
N PRO A 35 13.01 4.98 16.04
CA PRO A 35 12.60 6.25 15.44
C PRO A 35 11.93 7.16 16.48
N LYS A 36 12.49 8.35 16.72
CA LYS A 36 11.97 9.30 17.73
C LYS A 36 10.74 10.07 17.25
N ASN A 37 10.52 10.08 15.94
CA ASN A 37 9.47 10.83 15.28
C ASN A 37 9.19 10.26 13.88
N GLU A 38 8.11 10.70 13.27
CA GLU A 38 7.68 10.25 11.94
C GLU A 38 8.69 10.56 10.82
N LYS A 39 9.51 11.60 10.96
CA LYS A 39 10.55 11.91 9.96
C LYS A 39 11.64 10.82 9.96
N GLU A 40 12.04 10.35 11.14
CA GLU A 40 12.98 9.23 11.26
C GLU A 40 12.38 7.92 10.75
N LEU A 41 11.09 7.65 11.04
CA LEU A 41 10.40 6.49 10.45
C LEU A 41 10.35 6.60 8.91
N ASP A 42 10.08 7.78 8.36
CA ASP A 42 10.03 8.01 6.92
C ASP A 42 11.41 7.83 6.25
N ILE A 43 12.51 8.13 6.96
CA ILE A 43 13.88 7.82 6.50
C ILE A 43 14.04 6.30 6.33
N LEU A 44 13.63 5.50 7.33
CA LEU A 44 13.69 4.04 7.22
C LEU A 44 12.81 3.51 6.08
N ASN A 45 11.57 4.01 5.97
CA ASN A 45 10.62 3.62 4.93
C ASN A 45 11.05 4.02 3.51
N SER A 46 11.97 4.98 3.37
CA SER A 46 12.54 5.37 2.08
C SER A 46 13.55 4.35 1.55
N ASP A 47 14.19 3.58 2.44
CA ASP A 47 15.07 2.48 2.06
C ASP A 47 14.25 1.21 1.75
N SER A 48 13.92 1.04 0.47
CA SER A 48 13.22 -0.16 -0.03
C SER A 48 13.97 -1.48 0.16
N THR A 49 15.26 -1.42 0.52
CA THR A 49 16.09 -2.59 0.79
C THR A 49 16.01 -3.04 2.27
N LEU A 50 15.28 -2.31 3.12
CA LEU A 50 14.89 -2.77 4.46
C LEU A 50 13.54 -3.48 4.43
N VAL A 51 13.43 -4.57 5.20
CA VAL A 51 12.15 -5.23 5.47
C VAL A 51 11.83 -5.01 6.94
N LEU A 52 11.06 -3.95 7.19
CA LEU A 52 10.74 -3.48 8.54
C LEU A 52 9.46 -4.16 9.06
N TYR A 53 9.49 -4.47 10.34
CA TYR A 53 8.38 -5.00 11.13
C TYR A 53 8.18 -4.12 12.36
N SER A 54 6.93 -3.85 12.74
CA SER A 54 6.61 -3.12 13.97
C SER A 54 6.83 -3.95 15.24
N TYR A 55 7.06 -5.25 15.10
CA TYR A 55 7.19 -6.21 16.20
C TYR A 55 8.49 -7.02 16.13
N PRO A 56 8.96 -7.56 17.27
CA PRO A 56 10.11 -8.46 17.32
C PRO A 56 9.93 -9.72 16.45
N LEU A 57 10.97 -10.09 15.69
CA LEU A 57 10.93 -11.22 14.75
C LEU A 57 11.01 -12.60 15.41
N ASP A 58 11.55 -12.64 16.62
CA ASP A 58 11.80 -13.79 17.48
C ASP A 58 10.62 -14.15 18.39
N TYR A 59 9.50 -13.44 18.26
CA TYR A 59 8.24 -13.75 18.92
C TYR A 59 7.16 -14.21 17.92
N GLU A 60 6.24 -15.05 18.40
CA GLU A 60 5.09 -15.48 17.61
C GLU A 60 3.99 -14.43 17.68
N ILE A 61 3.50 -13.99 16.51
CA ILE A 61 2.44 -13.00 16.40
C ILE A 61 1.11 -13.74 16.16
N PRO A 62 0.07 -13.46 16.95
CA PRO A 62 -1.25 -14.05 16.74
C PRO A 62 -1.81 -13.72 15.34
N GLU A 63 -2.48 -14.69 14.74
CA GLU A 63 -3.22 -14.50 13.49
C GLU A 63 -4.40 -13.51 13.69
N GLY A 64 -4.67 -12.71 12.66
CA GLY A 64 -5.81 -11.77 12.64
C GLY A 64 -5.58 -10.45 13.39
N GLY A 65 -4.38 -10.20 13.93
CA GLY A 65 -4.04 -8.89 14.48
C GLY A 65 -3.93 -7.79 13.41
N GLU A 66 -4.44 -6.60 13.71
CA GLU A 66 -4.48 -5.44 12.79
C GLU A 66 -3.23 -4.56 12.84
N TYR A 67 -2.56 -4.52 13.99
CA TYR A 67 -1.27 -3.85 14.22
C TYR A 67 -0.66 -4.30 15.55
N TYR A 68 0.64 -4.06 15.72
CA TYR A 68 1.37 -4.19 16.99
C TYR A 68 2.00 -2.84 17.37
N ARG A 69 2.03 -2.54 18.67
CA ARG A 69 2.77 -1.40 19.24
C ARG A 69 3.47 -1.85 20.52
N ASP A 70 4.76 -1.59 20.60
CA ASP A 70 5.54 -1.83 21.81
C ASP A 70 5.01 -0.96 22.97
N PRO A 71 4.60 -1.56 24.11
CA PRO A 71 4.06 -0.83 25.26
C PRO A 71 5.02 0.16 25.92
N GLU A 72 6.34 0.00 25.72
CA GLU A 72 7.35 0.89 26.29
C GLU A 72 7.48 2.20 25.49
N VAL A 73 6.93 2.25 24.27
CA VAL A 73 7.00 3.43 23.41
C VAL A 73 5.91 4.45 23.78
N PRO A 74 6.28 5.69 24.17
CA PRO A 74 5.31 6.73 24.51
C PRO A 74 4.29 7.00 23.40
N GLU A 75 3.05 7.34 23.76
CA GLU A 75 2.03 7.75 22.79
C GLU A 75 2.54 8.94 21.94
N GLY A 76 2.24 8.92 20.64
CA GLY A 76 2.68 9.97 19.71
C GLY A 76 4.01 9.71 19.01
N GLN A 77 4.77 8.70 19.43
CA GLN A 77 5.99 8.25 18.74
C GLN A 77 5.72 7.03 17.86
N PRO A 78 6.43 6.85 16.74
CA PRO A 78 6.43 5.58 16.03
C PRO A 78 6.93 4.44 16.91
N THR A 79 6.35 3.25 16.78
CA THR A 79 6.90 2.06 17.46
C THR A 79 8.25 1.64 16.87
N TYR A 80 8.99 0.81 17.61
CA TYR A 80 10.27 0.28 17.15
C TYR A 80 10.13 -0.47 15.83
N GLN A 81 11.16 -0.42 15.00
CA GLN A 81 11.18 -1.14 13.72
C GLN A 81 12.27 -2.22 13.74
N TYR A 82 11.86 -3.46 13.51
CA TYR A 82 12.72 -4.63 13.57
C TYR A 82 13.04 -5.13 12.16
N CYS A 83 14.27 -5.54 11.93
CA CYS A 83 14.65 -6.18 10.66
C CYS A 83 15.89 -7.07 10.84
N ALA A 84 16.10 -7.97 9.88
CA ALA A 84 17.36 -8.68 9.71
C ALA A 84 18.02 -8.23 8.41
N VAL A 85 19.33 -7.97 8.46
CA VAL A 85 20.10 -7.44 7.33
C VAL A 85 21.47 -8.10 7.23
N PRO A 86 22.07 -8.23 6.03
CA PRO A 86 23.44 -8.71 5.90
C PRO A 86 24.44 -7.89 6.72
N VAL A 87 25.49 -8.51 7.24
CA VAL A 87 26.52 -7.84 8.07
C VAL A 87 27.26 -6.70 7.36
N ASP A 88 27.29 -6.73 6.03
CA ASP A 88 27.92 -5.73 5.16
C ASP A 88 26.93 -4.69 4.61
N LYS A 89 25.65 -4.77 4.99
CA LYS A 89 24.66 -3.79 4.56
C LYS A 89 24.94 -2.43 5.20
N GLU A 90 25.10 -1.42 4.36
CA GLU A 90 25.09 -0.01 4.78
C GLU A 90 23.70 0.35 5.33
N LEU A 91 23.66 0.84 6.56
CA LEU A 91 22.42 1.25 7.22
C LEU A 91 22.13 2.72 6.97
N THR A 92 20.85 3.05 6.90
CA THR A 92 20.40 4.42 6.72
C THR A 92 20.82 5.28 7.90
N GLU A 93 21.54 6.38 7.63
CA GLU A 93 21.95 7.33 8.66
C GLU A 93 20.77 8.14 9.20
N GLY A 94 20.91 8.66 10.42
CA GLY A 94 19.96 9.60 11.02
C GLY A 94 18.84 8.95 11.83
N VAL A 95 18.87 7.63 12.03
CA VAL A 95 17.95 6.91 12.93
C VAL A 95 18.75 6.03 13.88
N GLU A 96 18.44 6.13 15.17
CA GLU A 96 19.09 5.33 16.21
C GLU A 96 18.72 3.85 16.08
N TYR A 97 19.66 2.95 16.32
CA TYR A 97 19.42 1.51 16.27
C TYR A 97 20.27 0.74 17.30
N GLU A 98 19.81 -0.46 17.62
CA GLU A 98 20.51 -1.43 18.46
C GLU A 98 20.67 -2.75 17.69
N VAL A 99 21.86 -3.35 17.80
CA VAL A 99 22.10 -4.72 17.36
C VAL A 99 21.65 -5.66 18.47
N LEU A 100 20.56 -6.39 18.23
CA LEU A 100 20.00 -7.33 19.19
C LEU A 100 20.74 -8.67 19.20
N GLU A 101 21.14 -9.16 18.03
CA GLU A 101 21.81 -10.46 17.90
C GLU A 101 22.62 -10.56 16.59
N GLU A 102 23.72 -11.31 16.61
CA GLU A 102 24.45 -11.75 15.42
C GLU A 102 23.87 -13.07 14.88
N LEU A 103 23.41 -13.07 13.63
CA LEU A 103 22.71 -14.19 13.04
C LEU A 103 23.58 -14.96 12.03
N TYR A 104 23.50 -16.28 12.08
CA TYR A 104 23.98 -17.17 11.02
C TYR A 104 22.78 -17.77 10.29
N ILE A 105 22.52 -17.31 9.06
CA ILE A 105 21.41 -17.74 8.21
C ILE A 105 21.98 -18.56 7.04
N PRO A 106 22.19 -19.87 7.22
CA PRO A 106 22.87 -20.70 6.22
C PRO A 106 22.08 -20.85 4.91
N GLU A 107 20.76 -20.67 4.96
CA GLU A 107 19.87 -20.77 3.80
C GLU A 107 20.05 -19.63 2.78
N GLU A 108 20.62 -18.50 3.22
CA GLU A 108 20.87 -17.31 2.39
C GLU A 108 22.31 -17.23 1.87
N LEU A 109 23.16 -18.20 2.24
CA LEU A 109 24.53 -18.26 1.76
C LEU A 109 24.58 -18.65 0.27
N PRO A 110 25.48 -18.04 -0.53
CA PRO A 110 25.78 -18.54 -1.87
C PRO A 110 26.50 -19.89 -1.76
N ALA A 111 26.83 -20.54 -2.85
CA ALA A 111 25.97 -21.45 -3.58
C ALA A 111 26.88 -22.36 -4.41
N SER A 112 27.92 -22.96 -3.81
CA SER A 112 28.96 -23.64 -4.59
C SER A 112 28.41 -24.88 -5.32
N PRO A 113 28.57 -24.98 -6.65
CA PRO A 113 28.08 -26.14 -7.41
C PRO A 113 28.79 -27.43 -6.95
N GLY A 114 28.03 -28.48 -6.62
CA GLY A 114 28.53 -29.80 -6.22
C GLY A 114 28.59 -30.06 -4.70
N ALA A 115 28.87 -29.04 -3.89
CA ALA A 115 28.91 -29.16 -2.42
C ALA A 115 27.50 -29.06 -1.77
N ARG A 116 26.55 -28.42 -2.47
CA ARG A 116 25.21 -28.09 -1.96
C ARG A 116 24.37 -29.25 -1.45
N GLN A 117 24.40 -30.44 -2.07
CA GLN A 117 23.44 -31.48 -1.72
C GLN A 117 23.77 -32.20 -0.41
N LEU A 118 25.08 -32.41 -0.15
CA LEU A 118 25.58 -32.97 1.11
C LEU A 118 25.53 -31.91 2.22
N ILE A 119 25.88 -30.65 1.92
CA ILE A 119 25.80 -29.51 2.85
C ILE A 119 24.35 -29.18 3.24
N GLU A 120 23.35 -29.31 2.35
CA GLU A 120 21.96 -29.00 2.69
C GLU A 120 21.36 -29.93 3.76
N VAL A 121 21.73 -31.22 3.77
CA VAL A 121 21.30 -32.17 4.81
C VAL A 121 21.98 -31.83 6.15
N SER A 122 23.27 -31.48 6.12
CA SER A 122 24.02 -30.97 7.26
C SER A 122 23.43 -29.66 7.84
N ILE A 123 22.98 -28.74 6.98
CA ILE A 123 22.33 -27.48 7.38
C ILE A 123 20.96 -27.73 8.01
N ASP A 124 20.13 -28.62 7.45
CA ASP A 124 18.80 -28.91 8.01
C ASP A 124 18.90 -29.46 9.44
N ALA A 125 19.84 -30.39 9.67
CA ALA A 125 20.13 -30.94 11.00
C ALA A 125 20.66 -29.86 11.96
N LEU A 126 21.54 -28.98 11.49
CA LEU A 126 22.06 -27.86 12.29
C LEU A 126 20.96 -26.89 12.71
N VAL A 127 20.06 -26.53 11.80
CA VAL A 127 18.90 -25.67 12.08
C VAL A 127 17.92 -26.35 13.03
N ASP A 128 17.63 -27.64 12.84
CA ASP A 128 16.74 -28.39 13.74
C ASP A 128 17.33 -28.50 15.15
N GLU A 129 18.62 -28.80 15.28
CA GLU A 129 19.27 -28.86 16.59
C GLU A 129 19.30 -27.48 17.25
N ALA A 130 19.55 -26.42 16.49
CA ALA A 130 19.49 -25.05 17.01
C ALA A 130 18.09 -24.70 17.53
N LEU A 131 17.04 -25.03 16.79
CA LEU A 131 15.65 -24.84 17.23
C LEU A 131 15.31 -25.73 18.43
N ARG A 132 15.83 -26.96 18.48
CA ARG A 132 15.58 -27.89 19.58
C ARG A 132 16.18 -27.39 20.89
N ILE A 133 17.43 -26.94 20.88
CA ILE A 133 18.12 -26.47 22.11
C ILE A 133 17.56 -25.15 22.63
N THR A 134 16.90 -24.36 21.78
CA THR A 134 16.20 -23.13 22.19
C THR A 134 14.71 -23.35 22.47
N GLY A 135 14.20 -24.58 22.37
CA GLY A 135 12.78 -24.89 22.60
C GLY A 135 11.83 -24.44 21.48
N ASN A 136 12.36 -24.04 20.32
CA ASN A 136 11.64 -23.47 19.18
C ASN A 136 11.33 -24.47 18.05
N LEU A 137 11.70 -25.74 18.21
CA LEU A 137 11.38 -26.79 17.24
C LEU A 137 9.93 -27.25 17.40
N GLU A 138 9.13 -27.12 16.35
CA GLU A 138 7.71 -27.48 16.38
C GLU A 138 7.50 -29.00 16.52
N GLU A 139 6.44 -29.43 17.22
CA GLU A 139 6.13 -30.86 17.44
C GLU A 139 6.04 -31.67 16.14
N LYS A 140 5.51 -31.06 15.08
CA LYS A 140 5.43 -31.70 13.77
C LYS A 140 6.83 -31.91 13.14
N ASP A 141 7.76 -31.00 13.39
CA ASP A 141 9.12 -31.05 12.86
C ASP A 141 9.99 -32.01 13.70
N LYS A 142 9.61 -32.29 14.96
CA LYS A 142 10.28 -33.28 15.83
C LYS A 142 10.12 -34.73 15.36
N ARG A 143 9.08 -35.04 14.58
CA ARG A 143 8.78 -36.42 14.13
C ARG A 143 9.44 -36.77 12.79
N ASP A 144 9.98 -35.79 12.10
CA ASP A 144 10.73 -36.01 10.86
C ASP A 144 12.12 -36.55 11.19
N ASN A 145 12.61 -37.50 10.40
CA ASN A 145 14.01 -37.91 10.47
C ASN A 145 14.89 -36.77 9.91
N PRO A 146 15.73 -36.10 10.73
CA PRO A 146 16.54 -34.97 10.28
C PRO A 146 17.57 -35.36 9.20
N ALA A 147 17.82 -36.66 8.99
CA ALA A 147 18.65 -37.17 7.90
C ALA A 147 17.96 -37.17 6.51
N VAL A 148 16.66 -36.84 6.44
CA VAL A 148 15.90 -36.74 5.18
C VAL A 148 15.75 -35.27 4.79
N GLN A 149 16.24 -34.91 3.60
CA GLN A 149 16.12 -33.56 3.06
C GLN A 149 14.65 -33.16 2.94
N ARG A 150 14.24 -32.09 3.62
CA ARG A 150 12.88 -31.56 3.52
C ARG A 150 12.68 -30.88 2.16
N LYS A 151 11.53 -31.13 1.52
CA LYS A 151 11.17 -30.47 0.26
C LYS A 151 10.92 -28.98 0.51
N LYS A 152 11.56 -28.14 -0.30
CA LYS A 152 11.28 -26.70 -0.33
C LYS A 152 9.89 -26.46 -0.90
N TRP A 153 9.15 -25.51 -0.35
CA TRP A 153 7.86 -25.04 -0.86
C TRP A 153 7.93 -23.52 -1.04
N ARG A 154 7.23 -22.99 -2.05
CA ARG A 154 7.18 -21.55 -2.35
C ARG A 154 5.89 -20.97 -1.79
N PRO A 155 5.95 -19.98 -0.90
CA PRO A 155 4.77 -19.28 -0.43
C PRO A 155 4.03 -18.61 -1.60
N ALA A 156 2.71 -18.80 -1.64
CA ALA A 156 1.84 -18.32 -2.71
C ALA A 156 0.39 -18.25 -2.21
N GLY A 157 -0.51 -17.78 -3.07
CA GLY A 157 -1.94 -17.80 -2.80
C GLY A 157 -2.68 -16.71 -3.53
N ARG A 158 -3.81 -16.27 -2.95
CA ARG A 158 -4.70 -15.28 -3.56
C ARG A 158 -5.32 -14.35 -2.51
N ILE A 159 -5.27 -13.04 -2.76
CA ILE A 159 -5.92 -12.02 -1.93
C ILE A 159 -7.08 -11.41 -2.73
N THR A 160 -8.29 -11.45 -2.17
CA THR A 160 -9.50 -10.88 -2.79
C THR A 160 -10.28 -10.03 -1.80
N LEU A 161 -11.09 -9.11 -2.33
CA LEU A 161 -12.04 -8.30 -1.57
C LEU A 161 -13.46 -8.49 -2.15
N TYR A 162 -14.47 -8.50 -1.29
CA TYR A 162 -15.86 -8.60 -1.73
C TYR A 162 -16.35 -7.26 -2.28
N ASP A 163 -16.80 -7.22 -3.53
CA ASP A 163 -17.33 -6.03 -4.18
C ASP A 163 -18.66 -6.37 -4.85
N LYS A 164 -19.76 -5.90 -4.26
CA LYS A 164 -21.12 -6.20 -4.77
C LYS A 164 -21.38 -5.60 -6.14
N GLU A 165 -20.76 -4.46 -6.45
CA GLU A 165 -20.94 -3.74 -7.71
C GLU A 165 -20.17 -4.39 -8.86
N LEU A 166 -19.13 -5.17 -8.54
CA LEU A 166 -18.38 -6.02 -9.47
C LEU A 166 -18.79 -7.50 -9.43
N GLY A 167 -19.87 -7.83 -8.71
CA GLY A 167 -20.48 -9.16 -8.72
C GLY A 167 -19.86 -10.19 -7.77
N GLY A 168 -19.06 -9.78 -6.79
CA GLY A 168 -18.55 -10.67 -5.73
C GLY A 168 -17.07 -10.45 -5.40
N TYR A 169 -16.34 -11.51 -5.11
CA TYR A 169 -14.91 -11.42 -4.76
C TYR A 169 -14.06 -11.11 -5.99
N VAL A 170 -13.36 -9.98 -5.94
CA VAL A 170 -12.42 -9.51 -6.97
C VAL A 170 -10.99 -9.47 -6.44
N GLY A 171 -10.01 -9.62 -7.33
CA GLY A 171 -8.59 -9.56 -6.95
C GLY A 171 -8.18 -8.19 -6.42
N VAL A 172 -7.42 -8.17 -5.32
CA VAL A 172 -6.70 -6.97 -4.87
C VAL A 172 -5.39 -6.91 -5.65
N HIS A 173 -5.19 -5.88 -6.47
CA HIS A 173 -4.02 -5.76 -7.34
C HIS A 173 -2.86 -5.02 -6.67
N GLY A 174 -1.69 -5.64 -6.66
CA GLY A 174 -0.43 -5.02 -6.31
C GLY A 174 -0.15 -4.90 -4.81
N VAL A 175 -0.87 -5.58 -3.93
CA VAL A 175 -0.53 -5.63 -2.49
C VAL A 175 0.70 -6.50 -2.28
N GLU A 176 1.60 -6.08 -1.39
CA GLU A 176 2.75 -6.89 -0.98
C GLU A 176 2.33 -7.91 0.06
N VAL A 177 2.55 -9.19 -0.24
CA VAL A 177 2.42 -10.30 0.70
C VAL A 177 3.81 -10.74 1.12
N ARG A 178 4.00 -10.92 2.41
CA ARG A 178 5.24 -11.35 3.04
C ARG A 178 5.05 -12.76 3.59
N ALA A 179 6.05 -13.60 3.44
CA ALA A 179 6.16 -14.87 4.13
C ALA A 179 7.48 -14.85 4.92
N ARG A 180 7.38 -14.92 6.25
CA ARG A 180 8.51 -14.83 7.16
C ARG A 180 8.70 -16.12 7.94
N ARG A 181 9.93 -16.57 8.07
CA ARG A 181 10.31 -17.55 9.08
C ARG A 181 11.50 -17.04 9.88
N TRP A 182 11.28 -16.74 11.16
CA TRP A 182 12.28 -16.08 12.01
C TRP A 182 12.77 -14.79 11.35
N PHE A 183 14.04 -14.79 10.92
CA PHE A 183 14.75 -13.64 10.38
C PHE A 183 14.83 -13.63 8.85
N THR A 184 14.31 -14.66 8.18
CA THR A 184 14.25 -14.71 6.71
C THR A 184 12.85 -14.34 6.22
N THR A 185 12.77 -13.42 5.27
CA THR A 185 11.53 -12.97 4.64
C THR A 185 11.60 -13.07 3.13
N HIS A 186 10.54 -13.61 2.54
CA HIS A 186 10.28 -13.58 1.11
C HIS A 186 9.01 -12.78 0.82
N LYS A 187 8.98 -12.10 -0.33
CA LYS A 187 7.92 -11.16 -0.71
C LYS A 187 7.34 -11.49 -2.08
N GLY A 188 6.06 -11.21 -2.27
CA GLY A 188 5.37 -11.31 -3.55
C GLY A 188 4.33 -10.23 -3.70
N TYR A 189 4.03 -9.82 -4.93
CA TYR A 189 2.96 -8.87 -5.20
C TYR A 189 1.79 -9.57 -5.86
N THR A 190 0.58 -9.19 -5.48
CA THR A 190 -0.62 -9.73 -6.10
C THR A 190 -0.80 -9.19 -7.52
N SER A 191 -1.22 -10.07 -8.44
CA SER A 191 -1.67 -9.73 -9.79
C SER A 191 -3.06 -9.08 -9.78
N SER A 192 -3.55 -8.64 -10.94
CA SER A 192 -4.91 -8.09 -11.09
C SER A 192 -6.02 -9.06 -10.66
N ASN A 193 -5.77 -10.37 -10.71
CA ASN A 193 -6.69 -11.41 -10.26
C ASN A 193 -6.50 -11.80 -8.77
N GLY A 194 -5.58 -11.13 -8.06
CA GLY A 194 -5.30 -11.34 -6.65
C GLY A 194 -4.25 -12.42 -6.35
N TYR A 195 -3.78 -13.16 -7.36
CA TYR A 195 -2.78 -14.22 -7.15
C TYR A 195 -1.39 -13.66 -6.89
N TYR A 196 -0.64 -14.25 -5.98
CA TYR A 196 0.76 -13.90 -5.69
C TYR A 196 1.62 -15.15 -5.53
N SER A 197 2.93 -14.97 -5.71
CA SER A 197 3.96 -15.95 -5.36
C SER A 197 5.17 -15.20 -4.82
N CYS A 198 5.68 -15.60 -3.67
CA CYS A 198 6.83 -14.96 -3.06
C CYS A 198 8.13 -15.35 -3.78
N ASP A 199 9.13 -14.49 -3.70
CA ASP A 199 10.43 -14.58 -4.39
C ASP A 199 11.38 -15.67 -3.85
N GLY A 200 11.08 -16.33 -2.74
CA GLY A 200 11.87 -17.45 -2.21
C GLY A 200 11.05 -18.66 -1.75
N THR A 201 11.69 -19.54 -0.98
CA THR A 201 11.12 -20.83 -0.56
C THR A 201 11.52 -21.18 0.85
N PHE A 202 10.66 -21.88 1.57
CA PHE A 202 10.96 -22.40 2.90
C PHE A 202 10.93 -23.93 2.92
N LYS A 203 11.55 -24.54 3.93
CA LYS A 203 11.44 -25.99 4.21
C LYS A 203 10.46 -26.32 5.33
N ARG A 204 10.05 -25.31 6.10
CA ARG A 204 9.17 -25.41 7.28
C ARG A 204 8.10 -24.33 7.18
N ARG A 205 7.18 -24.26 8.16
CA ARG A 205 6.12 -23.24 8.15
C ARG A 205 6.71 -21.84 8.17
N ALA A 206 6.04 -20.95 7.46
CA ALA A 206 6.29 -19.51 7.50
C ALA A 206 5.01 -18.79 7.91
N ASN A 207 5.17 -17.68 8.62
CA ASN A 207 4.11 -16.75 8.94
C ASN A 207 3.83 -15.89 7.72
N TYR A 208 2.60 -15.88 7.25
CA TYR A 208 2.17 -14.91 6.24
C TYR A 208 1.78 -13.58 6.89
N SER A 209 1.98 -12.48 6.16
CA SER A 209 1.35 -11.20 6.46
C SER A 209 1.23 -10.35 5.20
N LEU A 210 0.41 -9.30 5.26
CA LEU A 210 0.39 -8.24 4.26
C LEU A 210 0.29 -6.88 4.94
N ARG A 211 0.76 -5.84 4.26
CA ARG A 211 0.61 -4.45 4.69
C ARG A 211 -0.11 -3.65 3.61
N TRP A 212 -0.98 -2.75 4.04
CA TRP A 212 -1.72 -1.86 3.14
C TRP A 212 -0.86 -0.66 2.71
N GLU A 213 0.23 -0.95 1.98
CA GLU A 213 1.19 0.06 1.52
C GLU A 213 1.83 -0.28 0.18
N ARG A 214 2.38 0.74 -0.47
CA ARG A 214 3.35 0.65 -1.57
C ARG A 214 4.40 1.75 -1.41
N TYR A 215 5.31 1.83 -2.37
CA TYR A 215 6.41 2.80 -2.34
C TYR A 215 5.92 4.24 -2.13
N ASP A 216 4.89 4.67 -2.86
CA ASP A 216 4.37 6.04 -2.85
C ASP A 216 3.34 6.35 -1.76
N PHE A 217 2.69 5.34 -1.16
CA PHE A 217 1.60 5.57 -0.20
C PHE A 217 1.46 4.45 0.83
N GLU A 218 0.85 4.78 1.97
CA GLU A 218 0.43 3.81 2.98
C GLU A 218 -0.95 4.15 3.54
N ILE A 219 -1.66 3.11 3.98
CA ILE A 219 -2.94 3.22 4.65
C ILE A 219 -2.74 2.92 6.12
N ARG A 220 -3.23 3.83 6.97
CA ARG A 220 -3.13 3.77 8.41
C ARG A 220 -4.49 3.52 9.03
N SER A 221 -4.50 2.81 10.14
CA SER A 221 -5.69 2.59 10.98
C SER A 221 -6.12 3.85 11.76
N GLY A 222 -5.31 4.92 11.71
CA GLY A 222 -5.59 6.20 12.36
C GLY A 222 -4.80 7.37 11.77
N ASP A 223 -4.99 8.56 12.33
CA ASP A 223 -4.42 9.84 11.88
C ASP A 223 -3.60 10.54 12.96
N LYS A 224 -3.56 9.97 14.18
CA LYS A 224 -2.74 10.50 15.27
C LYS A 224 -1.26 10.24 14.97
N PRO A 225 -0.33 11.10 15.42
CA PRO A 225 1.10 10.82 15.36
C PRO A 225 1.43 9.43 15.93
N GLY A 226 2.24 8.64 15.21
CA GLY A 226 2.55 7.26 15.59
C GLY A 226 1.43 6.24 15.32
N SER A 227 0.41 6.58 14.52
CA SER A 227 -0.55 5.59 14.01
C SER A 227 0.16 4.64 13.03
N GLU A 228 -0.04 3.34 13.24
CA GLU A 228 0.61 2.30 12.47
C GLU A 228 -0.04 2.10 11.09
N THR A 229 0.75 1.61 10.14
CA THR A 229 0.24 1.10 8.86
C THR A 229 -0.70 -0.08 9.14
N ALA A 230 -1.87 -0.09 8.51
CA ALA A 230 -2.79 -1.22 8.63
C ALA A 230 -2.16 -2.48 8.01
N GLU A 231 -2.25 -3.59 8.73
CA GLU A 231 -1.68 -4.89 8.32
C GLU A 231 -2.66 -6.04 8.58
N VAL A 232 -2.43 -7.18 7.93
CA VAL A 232 -3.11 -8.44 8.25
C VAL A 232 -2.04 -9.45 8.60
N ASN A 233 -2.09 -9.97 9.82
CA ASN A 233 -1.28 -11.11 10.23
C ASN A 233 -1.99 -12.41 9.80
N GLY A 234 -1.38 -13.12 8.88
CA GLY A 234 -1.90 -14.36 8.31
C GLY A 234 -1.44 -15.60 9.08
N PRO A 235 -1.81 -16.80 8.58
CA PRO A 235 -1.52 -18.05 9.23
C PRO A 235 -0.04 -18.43 9.11
N LYS A 236 0.41 -19.26 10.05
CA LYS A 236 1.71 -19.95 10.00
C LYS A 236 1.54 -21.33 9.36
N ILE A 237 1.88 -21.50 8.09
CA ILE A 237 1.57 -22.74 7.33
C ILE A 237 2.66 -23.09 6.30
N THR A 238 2.52 -24.24 5.65
CA THR A 238 3.38 -24.72 4.54
C THR A 238 2.61 -24.84 3.22
N GLU A 239 1.54 -24.08 3.08
CA GLU A 239 0.62 -24.12 1.94
C GLU A 239 0.26 -22.69 1.50
N ASP A 240 -0.58 -22.60 0.49
CA ASP A 240 -1.02 -21.33 -0.06
C ASP A 240 -1.91 -20.57 0.93
N TRP A 241 -1.61 -19.30 1.20
CA TRP A 241 -2.52 -18.45 1.97
C TRP A 241 -3.48 -17.70 1.04
N ASN A 242 -4.74 -18.11 1.10
CA ASN A 242 -5.84 -17.49 0.39
C ASN A 242 -6.67 -16.65 1.37
N LEU A 243 -6.75 -15.34 1.14
CA LEU A 243 -7.50 -14.40 1.97
C LEU A 243 -8.65 -13.79 1.18
N ASN A 244 -9.86 -13.95 1.71
CA ASN A 244 -11.07 -13.34 1.18
C ASN A 244 -11.56 -12.28 2.18
N ILE A 245 -11.41 -11.01 1.82
CA ILE A 245 -11.79 -9.88 2.67
C ILE A 245 -13.29 -9.61 2.47
N SER A 246 -14.11 -9.99 3.45
CA SER A 246 -15.56 -9.76 3.42
C SER A 246 -15.90 -8.30 3.70
N ALA A 247 -17.08 -7.84 3.25
CA ALA A 247 -17.57 -6.49 3.53
C ALA A 247 -17.81 -6.18 5.03
N SER A 248 -17.80 -7.21 5.89
CA SER A 248 -17.93 -7.05 7.34
C SER A 248 -16.58 -6.87 8.06
N SER A 249 -15.46 -6.96 7.34
CA SER A 249 -14.12 -6.78 7.90
C SER A 249 -13.69 -5.32 7.81
N ASP A 250 -13.01 -4.81 8.83
CA ASP A 250 -12.40 -3.46 8.78
C ASP A 250 -11.33 -3.36 7.67
N HIS A 251 -10.73 -4.48 7.25
CA HIS A 251 -9.82 -4.55 6.11
C HIS A 251 -10.50 -4.33 4.76
N TRP A 252 -11.83 -4.42 4.67
CA TRP A 252 -12.56 -4.17 3.43
C TRP A 252 -12.37 -2.74 2.95
N MET A 253 -12.52 -1.77 3.85
CA MET A 253 -12.28 -0.37 3.56
C MET A 253 -10.80 -0.11 3.22
N TYR A 254 -9.86 -0.70 3.98
CA TYR A 254 -8.43 -0.57 3.65
C TYR A 254 -8.12 -1.12 2.25
N ALA A 255 -8.72 -2.24 1.86
CA ALA A 255 -8.55 -2.82 0.53
C ALA A 255 -9.09 -1.92 -0.59
N LEU A 256 -10.25 -1.28 -0.40
CA LEU A 256 -10.84 -0.36 -1.38
C LEU A 256 -10.02 0.93 -1.53
N VAL A 257 -9.59 1.53 -0.40
CA VAL A 257 -8.70 2.70 -0.39
C VAL A 257 -7.35 2.35 -1.02
N PHE A 258 -6.83 1.15 -0.76
CA PHE A 258 -5.60 0.64 -1.35
C PHE A 258 -5.73 0.53 -2.86
N GLN A 259 -6.81 -0.08 -3.33
CA GLN A 259 -7.04 -0.31 -4.75
C GLN A 259 -7.18 1.01 -5.52
N ALA A 260 -7.92 1.98 -4.98
CA ALA A 260 -8.04 3.32 -5.57
C ALA A 260 -6.68 4.03 -5.65
N SER A 261 -5.92 3.96 -4.57
CA SER A 261 -4.57 4.54 -4.50
C SER A 261 -3.64 3.86 -5.50
N HIS A 262 -3.61 2.52 -5.50
CA HIS A 262 -2.79 1.73 -6.41
C HIS A 262 -3.10 2.03 -7.88
N ASP A 263 -4.38 2.09 -8.25
CA ASP A 263 -4.79 2.32 -9.63
C ASP A 263 -4.45 3.76 -10.08
N TYR A 264 -4.50 4.76 -9.20
CA TYR A 264 -4.06 6.12 -9.53
C TYR A 264 -2.52 6.26 -9.60
N TYR A 265 -1.78 5.68 -8.65
CA TYR A 265 -0.31 5.79 -8.61
C TYR A 265 0.41 4.92 -9.64
N TYR A 266 -0.11 3.72 -9.93
CA TYR A 266 0.59 2.70 -10.73
C TYR A 266 -0.23 2.15 -11.90
N GLY A 267 -1.54 2.40 -11.93
CA GLY A 267 -2.42 1.99 -13.02
C GLY A 267 -2.53 3.00 -14.17
N ASN A 268 -3.52 2.77 -15.03
CA ASN A 268 -3.89 3.70 -16.08
C ASN A 268 -4.57 4.93 -15.47
N ARG A 269 -3.87 6.07 -15.49
CA ARG A 269 -4.36 7.35 -14.98
C ARG A 269 -4.80 8.33 -16.06
N LEU A 270 -5.06 7.86 -17.29
CA LEU A 270 -5.52 8.69 -18.41
C LEU A 270 -4.59 9.87 -18.74
N GLY A 271 -3.28 9.71 -18.50
CA GLY A 271 -2.27 10.74 -18.69
C GLY A 271 -2.20 11.82 -17.61
N LEU A 272 -3.04 11.73 -16.57
CA LEU A 272 -3.05 12.67 -15.44
C LEU A 272 -1.76 12.68 -14.64
N LYS A 273 -1.51 13.80 -13.97
CA LYS A 273 -0.45 13.94 -12.98
C LYS A 273 -0.67 12.94 -11.85
N SER A 274 0.40 12.21 -11.51
CA SER A 274 0.38 11.33 -10.33
C SER A 274 0.22 12.18 -9.07
N PRO A 275 -0.48 11.68 -8.04
CA PRO A 275 -0.43 12.31 -6.72
C PRO A 275 1.02 12.36 -6.18
N PRO A 276 1.27 13.09 -5.08
CA PRO A 276 2.63 13.29 -4.56
C PRO A 276 3.37 11.97 -4.33
N THR A 277 4.51 11.80 -4.99
CA THR A 277 5.30 10.57 -4.91
C THR A 277 6.33 10.59 -3.78
N ASN A 278 6.70 9.40 -3.32
CA ASN A 278 7.79 9.18 -2.38
C ASN A 278 9.14 9.36 -3.11
N SER A 279 10.16 9.83 -2.39
CA SER A 279 11.55 9.95 -2.88
C SER A 279 12.48 10.22 -1.69
N PHE A 280 13.80 10.22 -1.89
CA PHE A 280 14.75 10.53 -0.83
C PHE A 280 14.44 11.83 -0.04
N TRP A 281 13.91 12.86 -0.71
CA TRP A 281 13.55 14.15 -0.08
C TRP A 281 12.05 14.34 0.16
N LYS A 282 11.21 13.34 -0.13
CA LYS A 282 9.75 13.42 0.00
C LYS A 282 9.22 12.14 0.62
N THR A 283 8.41 12.26 1.64
CA THR A 283 7.82 11.10 2.30
C THR A 283 6.62 10.57 1.52
N LYS A 284 6.35 9.26 1.67
CA LYS A 284 5.16 8.59 1.12
C LYS A 284 3.87 9.25 1.63
N VAL A 285 2.80 9.18 0.85
CA VAL A 285 1.48 9.73 1.23
C VAL A 285 0.81 8.82 2.26
N LYS A 286 0.48 9.41 3.41
CA LYS A 286 -0.19 8.75 4.53
C LYS A 286 -1.70 8.97 4.43
N ILE A 287 -2.47 7.88 4.31
CA ILE A 287 -3.92 7.89 4.18
C ILE A 287 -4.53 7.23 5.42
N ALA A 288 -5.25 7.97 6.25
CA ALA A 288 -6.03 7.38 7.33
C ALA A 288 -7.40 6.95 6.80
N ALA A 289 -7.81 5.72 7.10
CA ALA A 289 -9.14 5.25 6.75
C ALA A 289 -9.86 4.79 8.02
N TYR A 290 -11.10 5.23 8.21
CA TYR A 290 -11.93 4.89 9.37
C TYR A 290 -13.24 4.26 8.95
N ASN A 291 -13.51 3.06 9.46
CA ASN A 291 -14.80 2.40 9.28
C ASN A 291 -15.83 2.97 10.28
N ARG A 292 -16.02 4.30 10.27
CA ARG A 292 -16.91 5.03 11.17
C ARG A 292 -17.54 6.20 10.44
N ARG A 293 -18.83 6.44 10.70
CA ARG A 293 -19.57 7.56 10.11
C ARG A 293 -19.06 8.87 10.69
N ASN A 294 -18.80 9.85 9.83
CA ASN A 294 -18.58 11.24 10.21
C ASN A 294 -19.75 12.08 9.69
N GLU A 295 -20.40 12.87 10.54
CA GLU A 295 -21.66 13.57 10.23
C GLU A 295 -21.51 14.76 9.26
N GLY A 296 -20.29 15.10 8.83
CA GLY A 296 -20.03 16.25 7.96
C GLY A 296 -19.15 16.02 6.72
N ALA A 297 -18.50 14.86 6.54
CA ALA A 297 -17.63 14.60 5.39
C ALA A 297 -17.33 13.11 5.21
N SER A 298 -17.35 12.64 3.94
CA SER A 298 -16.94 11.27 3.57
C SER A 298 -15.42 11.10 3.45
N GLY A 299 -14.69 12.20 3.28
CA GLY A 299 -13.23 12.27 3.17
C GLY A 299 -12.75 13.71 3.37
N ARG A 300 -11.45 13.89 3.60
CA ARG A 300 -10.81 15.21 3.65
C ARG A 300 -9.33 15.11 3.31
N HIS A 301 -8.89 15.89 2.33
CA HIS A 301 -7.49 16.19 2.10
C HIS A 301 -7.10 17.47 2.84
N CYS A 302 -5.99 17.38 3.58
CA CYS A 302 -5.39 18.52 4.25
C CYS A 302 -4.15 18.98 3.48
N LYS A 303 -4.26 20.14 2.80
CA LYS A 303 -3.20 20.75 1.97
C LYS A 303 -1.89 21.02 2.72
N ASP A 304 -1.97 21.34 4.03
CA ASP A 304 -0.83 21.74 4.87
C ASP A 304 -0.33 20.61 5.80
N CYS A 305 -0.96 19.43 5.79
CA CYS A 305 -0.63 18.34 6.71
C CYS A 305 0.70 17.62 6.37
N ARG A 306 1.48 18.16 5.42
CA ARG A 306 2.90 17.80 5.24
C ARG A 306 3.82 18.49 6.25
N PHE A 307 3.30 19.29 7.17
CA PHE A 307 4.13 19.85 8.23
C PHE A 307 4.65 18.73 9.16
N LEU A 308 5.92 18.35 8.96
CA LEU A 308 6.72 17.40 9.74
C LEU A 308 6.36 15.90 9.64
N GLY A 309 5.47 15.49 8.73
CA GLY A 309 5.16 14.06 8.52
C GLY A 309 4.32 13.41 9.63
N LEU A 310 3.79 14.22 10.57
CA LEU A 310 3.14 13.78 11.81
C LEU A 310 1.66 13.38 11.67
N SER A 311 1.02 13.61 10.52
CA SER A 311 -0.42 13.36 10.34
C SER A 311 -0.77 12.86 8.93
N SER A 312 -1.87 12.12 8.80
CA SER A 312 -2.36 11.64 7.51
C SER A 312 -2.80 12.81 6.62
N ARG A 313 -2.24 12.86 5.41
CA ARG A 313 -2.54 13.89 4.40
C ARG A 313 -3.99 13.76 3.91
N ILE A 314 -4.46 12.53 3.78
CA ILE A 314 -5.81 12.19 3.35
C ILE A 314 -6.47 11.39 4.47
N LYS A 315 -7.72 11.72 4.75
CA LYS A 315 -8.55 11.00 5.71
C LYS A 315 -9.84 10.58 5.01
N ILE A 316 -10.25 9.33 5.20
CA ILE A 316 -11.46 8.74 4.62
C ILE A 316 -12.35 8.25 5.77
N TRP A 317 -13.61 8.69 5.81
CA TRP A 317 -14.61 8.33 6.84
C TRP A 317 -15.92 7.81 6.22
N GLU A 318 -15.82 7.22 5.02
CA GLU A 318 -16.98 6.78 4.27
C GLU A 318 -17.56 5.49 4.87
N ASN A 319 -18.57 5.63 5.73
CA ASN A 319 -19.35 4.51 6.26
C ASN A 319 -20.53 4.21 5.33
N THR A 320 -20.23 3.49 4.25
CA THR A 320 -21.18 2.99 3.25
C THR A 320 -20.86 1.55 2.91
N ASP A 321 -21.84 0.81 2.42
CA ASP A 321 -21.65 -0.53 1.86
C ASP A 321 -21.41 -0.50 0.33
N GLU A 322 -21.32 0.69 -0.27
CA GLU A 322 -21.04 0.94 -1.69
C GLU A 322 -19.52 0.99 -1.95
N SER A 323 -18.99 -0.07 -2.57
CA SER A 323 -17.57 -0.19 -2.93
C SER A 323 -17.10 0.95 -3.84
N SER A 324 -17.93 1.32 -4.83
CA SER A 324 -17.59 2.39 -5.75
C SER A 324 -17.49 3.74 -5.07
N ARG A 325 -18.31 4.00 -4.04
CA ARG A 325 -18.30 5.27 -3.32
C ARG A 325 -17.01 5.46 -2.51
N ILE A 326 -16.56 4.46 -1.76
CA ILE A 326 -15.27 4.51 -1.01
C ILE A 326 -14.10 4.69 -1.99
N TYR A 327 -14.09 3.91 -3.06
CA TYR A 327 -13.06 3.96 -4.09
C TYR A 327 -13.01 5.35 -4.75
N ALA A 328 -14.17 5.88 -5.14
CA ALA A 328 -14.31 7.16 -5.81
C ALA A 328 -13.98 8.35 -4.89
N THR A 329 -14.40 8.32 -3.63
CA THR A 329 -14.01 9.32 -2.61
C THR A 329 -12.49 9.32 -2.40
N THR A 330 -11.84 8.16 -2.39
CA THR A 330 -10.38 8.08 -2.31
C THR A 330 -9.70 8.75 -3.51
N LEU A 331 -10.22 8.53 -4.72
CA LEU A 331 -9.74 9.20 -5.94
C LEU A 331 -9.93 10.73 -5.89
N HIS A 332 -11.05 11.21 -5.34
CA HIS A 332 -11.32 12.64 -5.15
C HIS A 332 -10.24 13.32 -4.30
N GLU A 333 -9.93 12.73 -3.13
CA GLU A 333 -8.92 13.28 -2.24
C GLU A 333 -7.49 13.20 -2.83
N LEU A 334 -7.19 12.11 -3.54
CA LEU A 334 -5.92 11.98 -4.27
C LEU A 334 -5.83 12.98 -5.44
N ALA A 335 -6.95 13.35 -6.06
CA ALA A 335 -6.99 14.35 -7.11
C ALA A 335 -6.67 15.75 -6.56
N HIS A 336 -7.17 16.08 -5.37
CA HIS A 336 -6.74 17.30 -4.67
C HIS A 336 -5.24 17.27 -4.34
N ALA A 337 -4.70 16.12 -3.91
CA ALA A 337 -3.27 15.96 -3.65
C ALA A 337 -2.42 16.11 -4.92
N SER A 338 -2.88 15.55 -6.04
CA SER A 338 -2.26 15.70 -7.35
C SER A 338 -2.31 17.14 -7.85
N HIS A 339 -3.45 17.82 -7.72
CA HIS A 339 -3.61 19.23 -8.10
C HIS A 339 -2.66 20.14 -7.30
N TRP A 340 -2.50 19.89 -6.00
CA TRP A 340 -1.52 20.59 -5.19
C TRP A 340 -0.07 20.34 -5.68
N GLU A 341 0.27 19.10 -6.04
CA GLU A 341 1.60 18.76 -6.60
C GLU A 341 1.83 19.39 -7.99
N LEU A 342 0.77 19.54 -8.79
CA LEU A 342 0.81 20.20 -10.10
C LEU A 342 1.16 21.69 -9.99
N ARG A 343 0.68 22.37 -8.94
CA ARG A 343 0.77 23.83 -8.76
C ARG A 343 1.89 24.29 -7.83
N LYS A 344 2.86 23.43 -7.53
CA LYS A 344 3.97 23.69 -6.60
C LYS A 344 4.51 25.13 -6.69
N ASN A 345 4.50 25.81 -5.54
CA ASN A 345 4.93 27.21 -5.32
C ASN A 345 4.00 28.32 -5.85
N ASN A 346 2.92 27.98 -6.57
CA ASN A 346 1.90 28.93 -7.06
C ASN A 346 0.49 28.65 -6.50
N TRP A 347 0.38 27.75 -5.51
CA TRP A 347 -0.84 27.58 -4.74
C TRP A 347 -0.97 28.74 -3.75
N ASN A 348 -1.65 29.81 -4.15
CA ASN A 348 -2.18 30.78 -3.20
C ASN A 348 -3.56 30.33 -2.73
N ASN A 349 -3.98 30.77 -1.53
CA ASN A 349 -5.34 30.53 -1.02
C ASN A 349 -6.45 31.25 -1.83
N ASN A 350 -6.16 31.69 -3.06
CA ASN A 350 -7.07 32.44 -3.92
C ASN A 350 -7.61 31.58 -5.08
N THR A 351 -7.45 30.25 -5.01
CA THR A 351 -8.08 29.36 -6.00
C THR A 351 -9.50 29.10 -5.56
N ASP A 352 -10.48 29.33 -6.43
CA ASP A 352 -11.88 29.11 -6.13
C ASP A 352 -12.10 27.65 -5.70
N ASP A 353 -12.77 27.44 -4.57
CA ASP A 353 -13.12 26.10 -4.08
C ASP A 353 -13.91 25.33 -5.15
N LYS A 354 -14.77 26.02 -5.90
CA LYS A 354 -15.47 25.48 -7.07
C LYS A 354 -14.56 24.87 -8.12
N VAL A 355 -13.41 25.48 -8.43
CA VAL A 355 -12.43 24.91 -9.38
C VAL A 355 -11.81 23.65 -8.77
N GLN A 356 -11.40 23.72 -7.50
CA GLN A 356 -10.73 22.63 -6.82
C GLN A 356 -11.63 21.38 -6.71
N GLU A 357 -12.84 21.57 -6.21
CA GLU A 357 -13.79 20.48 -5.94
C GLU A 357 -14.40 19.92 -7.23
N SER A 358 -14.70 20.77 -8.21
CA SER A 358 -15.16 20.30 -9.53
C SER A 358 -14.09 19.53 -10.29
N TRP A 359 -12.82 19.94 -10.18
CA TRP A 359 -11.70 19.17 -10.75
C TRP A 359 -11.58 17.79 -10.10
N ALA A 360 -11.53 17.74 -8.76
CA ALA A 360 -11.41 16.49 -8.03
C ALA A 360 -12.58 15.54 -8.33
N ARG A 361 -13.80 16.09 -8.48
CA ARG A 361 -14.99 15.33 -8.89
C ARG A 361 -14.86 14.73 -10.29
N GLY A 362 -14.28 15.48 -11.22
CA GLY A 362 -13.99 15.02 -12.57
C GLY A 362 -13.01 13.84 -12.61
N VAL A 363 -11.93 13.93 -11.83
CA VAL A 363 -10.94 12.84 -11.70
C VAL A 363 -11.58 11.61 -11.07
N GLN A 364 -12.36 11.80 -10.00
CA GLN A 364 -13.15 10.75 -9.36
C GLN A 364 -14.04 10.03 -10.38
N TRP A 365 -14.77 10.78 -11.21
CA TRP A 365 -15.63 10.21 -12.24
C TRP A 365 -14.82 9.44 -13.31
N ALA A 366 -13.79 10.06 -13.89
CA ALA A 366 -13.07 9.47 -15.01
C ALA A 366 -12.27 8.22 -14.62
N LEU A 367 -11.53 8.28 -13.50
CA LEU A 367 -10.75 7.14 -13.01
C LEU A 367 -11.65 6.09 -12.33
N GLY A 368 -12.72 6.52 -11.65
CA GLY A 368 -13.72 5.64 -11.06
C GLY A 368 -14.33 4.70 -12.10
N ARG A 369 -14.67 5.24 -13.28
CA ARG A 369 -15.28 4.48 -14.38
C ARG A 369 -14.38 3.43 -15.03
N LEU A 370 -13.06 3.53 -14.86
CA LEU A 370 -12.15 2.47 -15.32
C LEU A 370 -12.35 1.17 -14.55
N ARG A 371 -12.77 1.25 -13.28
CA ARG A 371 -13.11 0.09 -12.44
C ARG A 371 -14.60 -0.19 -12.42
N TYR A 372 -15.43 0.85 -12.30
CA TYR A 372 -16.89 0.75 -12.21
C TYR A 372 -17.53 1.45 -13.43
N PRO A 373 -17.71 0.78 -14.58
CA PRO A 373 -18.18 1.44 -15.81
C PRO A 373 -19.51 2.19 -15.66
N ASN A 374 -20.36 1.74 -14.74
CA ASN A 374 -21.68 2.32 -14.42
C ASN A 374 -21.63 3.45 -13.39
N TYR A 375 -20.44 3.83 -12.89
CA TYR A 375 -20.29 4.91 -11.92
C TYR A 375 -20.60 6.27 -12.56
N LYS A 376 -21.63 6.95 -12.05
CA LYS A 376 -22.15 8.21 -12.62
C LYS A 376 -21.71 9.47 -11.87
N GLY A 377 -21.04 9.33 -10.71
CA GLY A 377 -20.76 10.45 -9.82
C GLY A 377 -21.95 10.82 -8.93
N ARG A 378 -22.00 12.07 -8.48
CA ARG A 378 -23.10 12.64 -7.67
C ARG A 378 -24.19 13.22 -8.55
N GLU A 379 -25.36 13.49 -7.97
CA GLU A 379 -26.38 14.32 -8.63
C GLU A 379 -25.85 15.74 -8.93
N ARG A 380 -26.39 16.35 -9.98
CA ARG A 380 -26.04 17.71 -10.40
C ARG A 380 -26.14 18.69 -9.22
N SER A 381 -25.15 19.57 -9.15
CA SER A 381 -25.07 20.58 -8.11
C SER A 381 -24.54 21.89 -8.63
N PHE A 382 -25.03 22.99 -8.06
CA PHE A 382 -24.57 24.36 -8.33
C PHE A 382 -23.60 24.88 -7.25
N ASP A 383 -23.31 24.06 -6.23
CA ASP A 383 -22.26 24.32 -5.24
C ASP A 383 -20.84 24.18 -5.85
N ASP A 384 -19.83 24.03 -5.00
CA ASP A 384 -18.43 23.89 -5.44
C ASP A 384 -18.13 22.55 -6.15
N TYR A 385 -18.98 21.54 -5.97
CA TYR A 385 -18.75 20.16 -6.39
C TYR A 385 -19.56 19.82 -7.65
N THR A 386 -19.24 20.49 -8.75
CA THR A 386 -20.00 20.35 -10.00
C THR A 386 -19.60 19.10 -10.79
N LEU A 387 -20.40 18.77 -11.82
CA LEU A 387 -20.07 17.74 -12.81
C LEU A 387 -19.46 18.32 -14.10
N VAL A 388 -19.02 19.58 -14.10
CA VAL A 388 -18.53 20.28 -15.31
C VAL A 388 -17.44 19.50 -16.06
N VAL A 389 -16.58 18.78 -15.33
CA VAL A 389 -15.49 17.98 -15.92
C VAL A 389 -16.00 16.68 -16.52
N ALA A 390 -17.04 16.08 -15.93
CA ALA A 390 -17.68 14.89 -16.48
C ALA A 390 -18.37 15.24 -17.80
N ASP A 391 -19.18 16.30 -17.82
CA ASP A 391 -19.89 16.81 -19.01
C ASP A 391 -18.94 17.25 -20.13
N MET A 392 -17.76 17.78 -19.77
CA MET A 392 -16.74 18.08 -20.79
C MET A 392 -16.12 16.83 -21.43
N ASN A 393 -16.06 15.72 -20.68
CA ASN A 393 -15.26 14.53 -21.01
C ASN A 393 -16.10 13.34 -21.51
N ASP A 394 -17.39 13.30 -21.24
CA ASP A 394 -18.27 12.26 -21.76
C ASP A 394 -18.79 12.55 -23.17
N ASP A 395 -19.61 11.63 -23.66
CA ASP A 395 -20.31 11.74 -24.93
C ASP A 395 -21.69 12.38 -24.69
N VAL A 396 -22.19 13.14 -25.68
CA VAL A 396 -23.39 14.01 -25.62
C VAL A 396 -24.74 13.30 -25.35
N ASP A 397 -24.75 12.05 -24.86
CA ASP A 397 -25.96 11.23 -24.69
C ASP A 397 -26.32 11.03 -23.20
N SER A 398 -27.25 11.89 -22.78
CA SER A 398 -27.71 12.11 -21.42
C SER A 398 -28.36 10.93 -20.69
N ASN A 399 -27.99 10.77 -19.42
CA ASN A 399 -28.50 9.88 -18.36
C ASN A 399 -27.69 8.60 -18.11
N ASN A 400 -26.84 8.15 -19.03
CA ASN A 400 -26.13 6.87 -18.88
C ASN A 400 -24.71 7.02 -18.33
N THR A 401 -24.03 8.14 -18.60
CA THR A 401 -22.61 8.37 -18.29
C THR A 401 -22.38 9.13 -16.99
N ASN A 402 -23.24 10.09 -16.67
CA ASN A 402 -23.22 10.89 -15.45
C ASN A 402 -24.64 11.39 -15.07
N TYR A 403 -24.76 12.20 -14.02
CA TYR A 403 -26.02 12.88 -13.64
C TYR A 403 -26.05 14.38 -14.01
N GLY A 404 -25.16 14.81 -14.90
CA GLY A 404 -25.03 16.17 -15.43
C GLY A 404 -26.09 16.45 -16.49
N PHE A 405 -26.57 17.69 -16.49
CA PHE A 405 -27.77 18.13 -17.21
C PHE A 405 -27.56 19.55 -17.75
N GLY A 406 -28.19 19.91 -18.87
CA GLY A 406 -27.90 21.11 -19.68
C GLY A 406 -28.06 22.48 -19.00
N TYR A 407 -27.92 23.56 -19.78
CA TYR A 407 -27.92 24.95 -19.29
C TYR A 407 -29.21 25.34 -18.55
N LEU A 408 -30.36 24.85 -18.99
CA LEU A 408 -31.67 25.16 -18.43
C LEU A 408 -32.20 24.07 -17.48
N PHE A 409 -33.06 24.48 -16.54
CA PHE A 409 -33.77 23.55 -15.67
C PHE A 409 -34.68 22.66 -16.53
N GLY A 410 -34.43 21.35 -16.54
CA GLY A 410 -35.15 20.36 -17.36
C GLY A 410 -34.47 19.98 -18.68
N GLU A 411 -33.33 20.59 -19.04
CA GLU A 411 -32.52 20.09 -20.16
C GLU A 411 -31.79 18.83 -19.74
N THR A 412 -32.09 17.72 -20.41
CA THR A 412 -31.45 16.45 -20.08
C THR A 412 -30.04 16.33 -20.66
N GLN A 413 -29.63 17.14 -21.63
CA GLN A 413 -28.31 17.02 -22.29
C GLN A 413 -27.56 18.34 -22.19
N ASP A 414 -26.28 18.30 -21.84
CA ASP A 414 -25.38 19.40 -22.17
C ASP A 414 -24.92 19.28 -23.63
N GLN A 415 -24.27 20.33 -24.15
CA GLN A 415 -23.86 20.40 -25.55
C GLN A 415 -22.34 20.42 -25.69
N VAL A 416 -21.62 19.91 -24.70
CA VAL A 416 -20.15 19.85 -24.67
C VAL A 416 -19.73 18.39 -24.64
N SER A 417 -18.62 18.08 -25.32
CA SER A 417 -18.01 16.74 -25.34
C SER A 417 -16.62 16.84 -25.96
N GLY A 418 -15.86 15.75 -25.86
CA GLY A 418 -14.58 15.60 -26.57
C GLY A 418 -13.39 16.29 -25.91
N TYR A 419 -13.54 16.89 -24.73
CA TYR A 419 -12.41 17.33 -23.92
C TYR A 419 -11.91 16.18 -23.06
N THR A 420 -10.75 15.62 -23.40
CA THR A 420 -10.13 14.60 -22.55
C THR A 420 -9.80 15.18 -21.18
N ILE A 421 -9.86 14.35 -20.14
CA ILE A 421 -9.49 14.80 -18.78
C ILE A 421 -8.07 15.35 -18.69
N LYS A 422 -7.17 14.89 -19.56
CA LYS A 422 -5.81 15.43 -19.65
C LYS A 422 -5.78 16.86 -20.20
N GLN A 423 -6.55 17.16 -21.25
CA GLN A 423 -6.68 18.53 -21.74
C GLN A 423 -7.22 19.47 -20.65
N ILE A 424 -8.17 19.00 -19.85
CA ILE A 424 -8.73 19.77 -18.73
C ILE A 424 -7.66 20.00 -17.64
N GLU A 425 -6.81 19.01 -17.32
CA GLU A 425 -5.71 19.14 -16.36
C GLU A 425 -4.64 20.14 -16.81
N ASP A 426 -4.30 20.14 -18.09
CA ASP A 426 -3.14 20.88 -18.62
C ASP A 426 -3.20 22.39 -18.37
N VAL A 427 -4.41 22.92 -18.23
CA VAL A 427 -4.65 24.35 -17.94
C VAL A 427 -4.73 24.66 -16.45
N LEU A 428 -4.92 23.66 -15.59
CA LEU A 428 -5.12 23.87 -14.14
C LEU A 428 -3.91 24.46 -13.44
N SER A 429 -2.70 24.21 -13.95
CA SER A 429 -1.46 24.66 -13.32
C SER A 429 -1.36 26.18 -13.11
N TYR A 430 -2.11 26.96 -13.89
CA TYR A 430 -2.16 28.43 -13.84
C TYR A 430 -3.59 28.99 -13.78
N THR A 431 -4.56 28.17 -13.37
CA THR A 431 -5.95 28.59 -13.17
C THR A 431 -6.23 28.81 -11.69
N SER A 432 -6.79 29.96 -11.36
CA SER A 432 -7.28 30.26 -10.00
C SER A 432 -8.79 30.42 -9.93
N THR A 433 -9.43 31.01 -10.95
CA THR A 433 -10.88 31.28 -10.91
C THR A 433 -11.68 30.40 -11.88
N TRP A 434 -12.98 30.27 -11.62
CA TRP A 434 -13.92 29.56 -12.50
C TRP A 434 -13.88 30.06 -13.94
N ASN A 435 -13.85 31.38 -14.12
CA ASN A 435 -13.80 32.01 -15.44
C ASN A 435 -12.44 31.83 -16.12
N ASP A 436 -11.34 31.91 -15.38
CA ASP A 436 -10.01 31.64 -15.93
C ASP A 436 -9.90 30.20 -16.41
N TRP A 437 -10.49 29.24 -15.67
CA TRP A 437 -10.47 27.84 -16.05
C TRP A 437 -11.12 27.64 -17.42
N LYS A 438 -12.35 28.10 -17.57
CA LYS A 438 -13.10 28.09 -18.83
C LYS A 438 -12.30 28.72 -19.98
N ASN A 439 -11.82 29.94 -19.76
CA ASN A 439 -11.12 30.70 -20.80
C ASN A 439 -9.81 30.01 -21.19
N ASN A 440 -9.07 29.45 -20.23
CA ASN A 440 -7.84 28.72 -20.51
C ASN A 440 -8.10 27.43 -21.31
N ILE A 441 -9.17 26.69 -21.01
CA ILE A 441 -9.58 25.52 -21.81
C ILE A 441 -9.90 25.95 -23.24
N LYS A 442 -10.78 26.96 -23.40
CA LYS A 442 -11.22 27.48 -24.69
C LYS A 442 -10.06 28.00 -25.56
N ASN A 443 -9.12 28.71 -24.94
CA ASN A 443 -7.98 29.29 -25.64
C ASN A 443 -6.92 28.26 -26.04
N ARG A 444 -6.80 27.15 -25.29
CA ARG A 444 -5.76 26.14 -25.52
C ARG A 444 -6.21 25.00 -26.42
N TYR A 445 -7.49 24.66 -26.40
CA TYR A 445 -8.03 23.51 -27.11
C TYR A 445 -9.26 23.88 -27.93
N THR A 446 -9.15 23.70 -29.25
CA THR A 446 -10.28 23.79 -30.18
C THR A 446 -10.93 22.42 -30.31
N ASN A 447 -12.11 22.27 -29.70
CA ASN A 447 -12.97 21.11 -29.88
C ASN A 447 -14.28 21.57 -30.52
N GLY A 448 -14.96 20.69 -31.26
CA GLY A 448 -16.20 21.02 -31.99
C GLY A 448 -17.25 21.81 -31.20
N PRO A 449 -17.42 21.58 -29.87
CA PRO A 449 -18.39 22.30 -29.04
C PRO A 449 -17.85 23.51 -28.27
N GLU A 450 -16.70 24.09 -28.62
CA GLU A 450 -16.07 25.19 -27.85
C GLU A 450 -17.00 26.41 -27.61
N ASN A 451 -17.96 26.64 -28.51
CA ASN A 451 -18.96 27.70 -28.39
C ASN A 451 -19.99 27.44 -27.28
N ASN A 452 -20.14 26.18 -26.85
CA ASN A 452 -21.06 25.75 -25.81
C ASN A 452 -20.41 25.69 -24.42
N LEU A 453 -19.07 25.83 -24.33
CA LEU A 453 -18.35 25.82 -23.07
C LEU A 453 -18.77 26.98 -22.16
N ASP A 454 -19.07 28.14 -22.74
CA ASP A 454 -19.62 29.29 -22.02
C ASP A 454 -20.98 28.98 -21.38
N ALA A 455 -21.87 28.30 -22.11
CA ALA A 455 -23.16 27.88 -21.59
C ALA A 455 -22.99 26.84 -20.47
N LEU A 456 -22.12 25.85 -20.65
CA LEU A 456 -21.86 24.81 -19.63
C LEU A 456 -21.36 25.42 -18.31
N PHE A 457 -20.33 26.27 -18.36
CA PHE A 457 -19.79 26.90 -17.15
C PHE A 457 -20.79 27.86 -16.49
N ALA A 458 -21.63 28.55 -17.27
CA ALA A 458 -22.72 29.37 -16.74
C ALA A 458 -23.83 28.53 -16.10
N ALA A 459 -24.11 27.33 -16.64
CA ALA A 459 -25.09 26.40 -16.11
C ALA A 459 -24.79 26.01 -14.66
N TYR A 460 -23.51 25.85 -14.34
CA TYR A 460 -23.02 25.47 -13.02
C TYR A 460 -22.78 26.65 -12.08
N ASN A 461 -22.81 27.89 -12.56
CA ASN A 461 -22.46 29.09 -11.79
C ASN A 461 -23.69 29.95 -11.41
N LYS A 462 -24.83 29.29 -11.12
CA LYS A 462 -26.10 29.94 -10.77
C LYS A 462 -26.20 30.31 -9.29
#